data_AF-A0A4R6UWF6-F1
#
_entry.id   AF-A0A4R6UWF6-F1
#
_cell.length_a   1.000
_cell.length_b   1.000
_cell.length_c   1.000
_cell.angle_alpha   90.00
_cell.angle_beta   90.00
_cell.angle_gamma   90.00
#
_symmetry.space_group_name_H-M   'P 1'
#
loop_
_entity.id
_entity.type
_entity.pdbx_description
1 polymer ?
#
loop_
_entity_poly.entity_id
_entity_poly.type
_entity_poly.pdbx_seq_one_letter_code
_entity_poly.pdbx_strand_id
1 'polypeptide(L)' 'MTATPCPICGTPYQDHCPFDVPRAQAPWLADYDKLPSGEMSRQRHQLQLARWSLHHPQEISTNAERQYRKLVRDAWGEP' A
#
# COMPACT_ATOMS: atom_id res chain seq x y z
N MET A 1 -19.58 -0.88 -13.52
CA MET A 1 -18.93 -1.90 -12.68
C MET A 1 -18.56 -1.22 -11.36
N THR A 2 -19.12 -1.66 -10.24
CA THR A 2 -18.84 -1.11 -8.91
C THR A 2 -17.57 -1.76 -8.38
N ALA A 3 -16.52 -0.97 -8.15
CA ALA A 3 -15.31 -1.46 -7.50
C ALA A 3 -15.60 -1.73 -6.02
N THR A 4 -15.11 -2.86 -5.50
CA THR A 4 -15.25 -3.24 -4.08
C THR A 4 -13.97 -2.86 -3.34
N PRO A 5 -14.05 -2.22 -2.16
CA PRO A 5 -12.86 -1.90 -1.37
C PRO A 5 -12.18 -3.17 -0.86
N CYS A 6 -10.84 -3.19 -0.89
CA CYS A 6 -10.09 -4.30 -0.35
C CYS A 6 -10.24 -4.45 1.16
N PRO A 7 -10.50 -5.67 1.67
CA PRO A 7 -10.64 -5.89 3.12
C PRO A 7 -9.32 -5.67 3.88
N ILE A 8 -8.17 -5.73 3.20
CA ILE A 8 -6.84 -5.55 3.80
C ILE A 8 -6.42 -4.08 3.74
N CYS A 9 -6.50 -3.48 2.55
CA CYS A 9 -5.88 -2.18 2.28
C CYS A 9 -6.85 -1.08 1.83
N GLY A 10 -8.16 -1.36 1.77
CA GLY A 10 -9.21 -0.39 1.42
C GLY A 10 -9.22 0.05 -0.04
N THR A 11 -8.25 -0.38 -0.87
CA THR A 11 -8.15 0.01 -2.27
C THR A 11 -9.34 -0.55 -3.07
N PRO A 12 -10.04 0.26 -3.86
CA PRO A 12 -11.08 -0.24 -4.77
C PRO A 12 -10.47 -1.17 -5.84
N TYR A 13 -11.00 -2.38 -5.99
CA TYR A 13 -10.60 -3.31 -7.05
C TYR A 13 -11.81 -3.99 -7.71
N GLN A 14 -11.57 -4.63 -8.86
CA GLN A 14 -12.58 -5.39 -9.60
C GLN A 14 -12.38 -6.90 -9.39
N ASP A 15 -11.24 -7.45 -9.83
CA ASP A 15 -10.96 -8.89 -9.73
C ASP A 15 -10.00 -9.22 -8.57
N HIS A 16 -8.83 -8.59 -8.56
CA HIS A 16 -7.79 -8.78 -7.53
C HIS A 16 -7.26 -7.44 -7.04
N CYS A 17 -6.81 -7.40 -5.78
CA CYS A 17 -6.22 -6.20 -5.22
C CYS A 17 -4.88 -5.93 -5.93
N PRO A 18 -4.64 -4.71 -6.45
CA PRO A 18 -3.39 -4.39 -7.16
C PRO A 18 -2.17 -4.37 -6.23
N PHE A 19 -2.39 -4.37 -4.91
CA PHE A 19 -1.35 -4.39 -3.89
C PHE A 19 -1.07 -5.80 -3.34
N ASP A 20 -1.85 -6.80 -3.74
CA ASP A 20 -1.65 -8.20 -3.37
C ASP A 20 -0.70 -8.89 -4.37
N VAL A 21 0.51 -8.37 -4.49
CA VAL A 21 1.50 -8.80 -5.49
C VAL A 21 2.87 -8.98 -4.86
N PRO A 22 3.60 -10.07 -5.15
CA PRO A 22 4.93 -10.31 -4.58
C PRO A 22 5.90 -9.16 -4.90
N ARG A 23 6.84 -8.91 -3.98
CA ARG A 23 7.88 -7.87 -4.12
C ARG A 23 8.59 -7.88 -5.48
N ALA A 24 8.89 -9.06 -6.01
CA ALA A 24 9.56 -9.24 -7.29
C ALA A 24 8.77 -8.67 -8.50
N GLN A 25 7.44 -8.58 -8.38
CA GLN A 25 6.54 -8.06 -9.42
C GLN A 25 6.18 -6.59 -9.20
N ALA A 26 6.54 -6.03 -8.05
CA ALA A 26 6.29 -4.63 -7.70
C ALA A 26 7.51 -3.96 -7.04
N PRO A 27 8.68 -3.95 -7.73
CA PRO A 27 9.90 -3.39 -7.16
C PRO A 27 9.73 -1.90 -6.80
N TRP A 28 8.92 -1.15 -7.56
CA TRP A 28 8.64 0.27 -7.31
C TRP A 28 7.72 0.54 -6.10
N LEU A 29 6.93 -0.44 -5.66
CA LEU A 29 6.09 -0.32 -4.45
C LEU A 29 6.88 -0.66 -3.18
N ALA A 30 7.95 -1.45 -3.31
CA ALA A 30 8.82 -1.89 -2.22
C ALA A 30 10.20 -1.22 -2.25
N ASP A 31 10.37 -0.15 -3.03
CA ASP A 31 11.62 0.60 -3.13
C ASP A 31 11.70 1.64 -2.00
N TYR A 32 11.95 1.14 -0.79
CA TYR A 32 12.15 1.97 0.40
C TYR A 32 13.31 2.99 0.22
N ASP A 33 14.24 2.74 -0.70
CA ASP A 33 15.39 3.61 -0.96
C ASP A 33 15.04 4.81 -1.87
N LYS A 34 13.85 4.82 -2.52
CA LYS A 34 13.36 5.96 -3.32
C LYS A 34 12.61 7.01 -2.49
N LEU A 35 12.34 6.72 -1.21
CA LEU A 35 11.74 7.68 -0.24
C LEU A 35 12.39 9.08 -0.22
N PRO A 36 13.69 9.27 -0.50
CA PRO A 36 14.30 10.61 -0.52
C PRO A 36 14.17 11.38 -1.85
N SER A 37 13.75 10.77 -2.96
CA SER A 37 13.90 11.33 -4.33
C SER A 37 12.59 11.57 -5.10
N GLY A 38 11.62 12.21 -4.45
CA GLY A 38 10.93 13.38 -5.01
C GLY A 38 9.95 13.29 -6.21
N GLU A 39 9.64 12.14 -6.83
CA GLU A 39 8.76 12.14 -8.02
C GLU A 39 7.27 11.80 -7.76
N MET A 40 6.92 11.34 -6.56
CA MET A 40 5.52 11.22 -6.12
C MET A 40 5.31 12.09 -4.88
N SER A 41 4.12 12.71 -4.72
CA SER A 41 3.82 13.41 -3.46
C SER A 41 4.07 12.42 -2.31
N ARG A 42 4.92 12.81 -1.35
CA ARG A 42 5.39 11.93 -0.26
C ARG A 42 4.25 11.10 0.35
N GLN A 43 3.06 11.69 0.43
CA GLN A 43 1.84 11.08 0.94
C GLN A 43 1.26 9.97 0.05
N ARG A 44 1.15 10.15 -1.29
CA ARG A 44 0.60 9.12 -2.19
C ARG A 44 1.51 7.89 -2.25
N HIS A 45 2.82 8.11 -2.26
CA HIS A 45 3.79 7.03 -2.24
C HIS A 45 3.76 6.28 -0.91
N GLN A 46 3.71 7.00 0.22
CA GLN A 46 3.54 6.37 1.54
C GLN A 46 2.25 5.55 1.62
N LEU A 47 1.15 6.02 1.02
CA LEU A 47 -0.11 5.28 0.99
C LEU A 47 0.00 4.01 0.15
N GLN A 48 0.60 4.07 -1.03
CA GLN A 48 0.84 2.90 -1.88
C GLN A 48 1.73 1.86 -1.22
N LEU A 49 2.83 2.31 -0.60
CA LEU A 49 3.71 1.46 0.21
C LEU A 49 2.95 0.84 1.37
N ALA A 50 2.17 1.62 2.11
CA ALA A 50 1.38 1.12 3.23
C ALA A 50 0.37 0.05 2.77
N ARG A 51 -0.32 0.28 1.65
CA ARG A 51 -1.28 -0.68 1.09
C ARG A 51 -0.59 -2.00 0.72
N TRP A 52 0.52 -1.94 -0.01
CA TRP A 52 1.34 -3.11 -0.34
C TRP A 52 1.83 -3.83 0.93
N SER A 53 2.44 -3.10 1.86
CA SER A 53 3.00 -3.63 3.09
C SER A 53 1.97 -4.37 3.97
N LEU A 54 0.70 -3.97 3.95
CA LEU A 54 -0.37 -4.68 4.69
C LEU A 54 -0.73 -6.05 4.07
N HIS A 55 -0.45 -6.28 2.78
CA HIS A 55 -0.55 -7.59 2.15
C HIS A 55 0.67 -8.47 2.43
N HIS A 56 1.78 -7.88 2.88
CA HIS A 56 3.05 -8.56 3.14
C HIS A 56 3.57 -8.27 4.55
N PRO A 57 2.83 -8.61 5.62
CA PRO A 57 3.19 -8.27 6.99
C PRO A 57 4.55 -8.83 7.45
N GLN A 58 5.04 -9.90 6.81
CA GLN A 58 6.37 -10.47 7.06
C GLN A 58 7.54 -9.59 6.58
N GLU A 59 7.28 -8.60 5.71
CA GLU A 59 8.30 -7.69 5.15
C GLU A 59 8.47 -6.42 6.01
N ILE A 60 7.67 -6.26 7.07
CA ILE A 60 7.63 -5.04 7.88
C ILE A 60 7.67 -5.35 9.38
N SER A 61 8.13 -4.39 10.16
CA SER A 61 8.04 -4.48 11.63
C SER A 61 6.62 -4.24 12.13
N THR A 62 6.28 -4.74 13.32
CA THR A 62 4.98 -4.48 13.98
C THR A 62 4.69 -2.99 14.18
N ASN A 63 5.71 -2.15 14.38
CA ASN A 63 5.53 -0.71 14.49
C ASN A 63 5.17 -0.09 13.13
N ALA A 64 5.87 -0.49 12.06
CA ALA A 64 5.57 -0.06 10.71
C ALA A 64 4.15 -0.49 10.29
N GLU A 65 3.77 -1.73 10.58
CA GLU A 65 2.41 -2.24 10.34
C GLU A 65 1.34 -1.35 10.98
N ARG A 66 1.52 -0.99 12.26
CA ARG A 66 0.58 -0.11 12.97
C ARG A 66 0.45 1.26 12.31
N GLN A 67 1.57 1.84 11.87
CA GLN A 67 1.59 3.13 11.16
C GLN A 67 0.89 3.03 9.81
N TYR A 68 1.13 1.95 9.05
CA TYR A 68 0.49 1.71 7.77
C TYR A 68 -1.01 1.46 7.89
N ARG A 69 -1.46 0.71 8.90
CA ARG A 69 -2.89 0.55 9.21
C ARG A 69 -3.57 1.89 9.47
N LYS A 70 -2.91 2.78 10.22
CA LYS A 70 -3.40 4.14 10.46
C LYS A 70 -3.51 4.92 9.14
N LEU A 71 -2.44 4.95 8.35
CA LEU A 71 -2.40 5.69 7.09
C LEU A 71 -3.47 5.21 6.09
N VAL A 72 -3.64 3.90 5.96
CA VAL A 72 -4.61 3.28 5.05
C VAL A 72 -6.04 3.52 5.52
N ARG A 73 -6.31 3.42 6.82
CA ARG A 73 -7.64 3.73 7.36
C ARG A 73 -8.04 5.17 7.10
N ASP A 74 -7.11 6.10 7.23
CA ASP A 74 -7.37 7.52 7.00
C ASP A 74 -7.62 7.82 5.50
N ALA A 75 -7.26 6.90 4.59
CA ALA A 75 -7.47 6.96 3.14
C ALA A 75 -8.33 5.78 2.60
N TRP A 76 -9.23 5.26 3.43
CA TRP A 76 -10.02 4.07 3.09
C TRP A 76 -10.98 4.35 1.94
N GLY A 77 -11.03 3.45 0.95
CA GLY A 77 -11.88 3.62 -0.23
C GLY A 77 -11.34 4.61 -1.28
N GLU A 78 -10.23 5.30 -1.00
CA GLU A 78 -9.56 6.15 -1.98
C GLU A 78 -8.70 5.30 -2.95
N PRO A 79 -8.51 5.71 -4.21
CA PRO A 79 -7.64 5.02 -5.17
C PRO A 79 -6.14 5.19 -4.90
#